data_AF-A0A959EFU8-F1
#
_entry.id   AF-A0A959EFU8-F1
#
_cell.length_a   1.000
_cell.length_b   1.000
_cell.length_c   1.000
_cell.angle_alpha   90.00
_cell.angle_beta   90.00
_cell.angle_gamma   90.00
#
_symmetry.space_group_name_H-M   'P 1'
#
loop_
_entity.id
_entity.type
_entity.pdbx_description
1 polymer ?
#
loop_
_entity_poly.entity_id
_entity_poly.type
_entity_poly.pdbx_seq_one_letter_code
_entity_poly.pdbx_strand_id
1 'polypeptide(L)' 'TCLRKVKALTNCTVKEYIRQIRIHRAAQLLLEEPGRNIGAIAGDTGFNSNTHFTREFRKVMGCTPTEYRAG' A
#
# COMPACT_ATOMS: atom_id res chain seq x y z
N THR A 1 12.16 25.78 -10.69
CA THR A 1 12.60 25.38 -9.33
C THR A 1 11.39 25.10 -8.42
N CYS A 2 10.70 23.96 -8.58
CA CYS A 2 9.43 23.69 -7.83
C CYS A 2 9.42 22.44 -6.94
N LEU A 3 10.47 21.62 -6.89
CA LEU A 3 10.45 20.37 -6.10
C LEU A 3 11.24 20.44 -4.78
N ARG A 4 11.82 21.59 -4.42
CA ARG A 4 12.74 21.68 -3.27
C ARG A 4 12.09 22.12 -1.95
N LYS A 5 10.86 22.64 -1.97
CA LYS A 5 10.21 23.25 -0.78
C LYS A 5 9.32 22.32 0.04
N VAL A 6 9.08 21.08 -0.37
CA VAL A 6 8.19 20.13 0.35
C VAL A 6 8.96 19.09 1.17
N LYS A 7 10.27 19.30 1.41
CA LYS A 7 11.13 18.33 2.13
C LYS A 7 11.32 18.63 3.62
N ALA A 8 10.79 19.74 4.16
CA ALA A 8 11.28 20.28 5.42
C ALA A 8 10.35 20.14 6.64
N LEU A 9 9.08 19.72 6.50
CA LEU A 9 8.11 19.83 7.61
C LEU A 9 7.29 18.56 7.89
N THR A 10 7.51 17.49 7.16
CA THR A 10 6.83 16.21 7.39
C THR A 10 7.89 15.15 7.16
N ASN A 11 8.33 14.47 8.22
CA ASN A 11 9.38 13.43 8.16
C ASN A 11 8.93 12.17 7.35
N CYS A 12 7.80 12.29 6.64
CA CYS A 12 7.30 11.38 5.63
C CYS A 12 7.29 12.14 4.30
N THR A 13 8.11 11.70 3.34
CA THR A 13 8.05 12.25 1.98
C THR A 13 6.63 12.05 1.42
N VAL A 14 6.12 12.96 0.58
CA VAL A 14 4.81 12.83 -0.13
C VAL A 14 4.58 11.41 -0.69
N LYS A 15 5.66 10.75 -1.14
CA LYS A 15 5.66 9.36 -1.60
C LYS A 15 5.22 8.33 -0.55
N GLU A 16 5.61 8.50 0.71
CA GLU A 16 5.22 7.60 1.81
C GLU A 16 3.73 7.78 2.15
N TYR A 17 3.26 9.03 2.17
CA TYR A 17 1.85 9.30 2.40
C TYR A 17 0.95 8.69 1.30
N ILE A 18 1.34 8.85 0.04
CA ILE A 18 0.64 8.22 -1.09
C ILE A 18 0.64 6.70 -0.95
N ARG A 19 1.76 6.11 -0.50
CA ARG A 19 1.86 4.66 -0.30
C ARG A 19 0.93 4.17 0.81
N GLN A 20 0.85 4.87 1.93
CA GLN A 20 -0.07 4.52 3.00
C GLN A 20 -1.51 4.50 2.49
N ILE A 21 -1.93 5.54 1.76
CA ILE A 21 -3.27 5.59 1.15
C ILE A 21 -3.50 4.38 0.23
N ARG A 22 -2.53 4.04 -0.63
CA ARG A 22 -2.63 2.88 -1.53
C ARG A 22 -2.77 1.56 -0.77
N ILE A 23 -2.02 1.38 0.32
CA ILE A 23 -2.11 0.18 1.16
C ILE A 23 -3.46 0.11 1.86
N HIS A 24 -3.97 1.21 2.43
CA HIS A 24 -5.30 1.23 3.02
C HIS A 24 -6.39 0.89 2.00
N ARG A 25 -6.27 1.38 0.77
CA ARG A 25 -7.19 1.01 -0.32
C ARG A 25 -7.08 -0.48 -0.67
N ALA A 26 -5.87 -1.03 -0.72
CA ALA A 26 -5.67 -2.46 -0.95
C ALA A 26 -6.29 -3.30 0.16
N ALA A 27 -6.16 -2.87 1.42
CA ALA A 27 -6.76 -3.54 2.58
C ALA A 27 -8.29 -3.59 2.47
N GLN A 28 -8.93 -2.50 2.05
CA GLN A 28 -10.38 -2.48 1.78
C GLN A 28 -10.76 -3.49 0.69
N LEU A 29 -10.05 -3.48 -0.45
CA LEU A 29 -10.32 -4.41 -1.55
C LEU A 29 -10.10 -5.88 -1.16
N LEU A 30 -9.15 -6.17 -0.27
CA LEU A 30 -8.91 -7.52 0.24
C LEU A 30 -10.10 -8.06 1.06
N LEU A 31 -10.82 -7.20 1.76
CA LEU A 31 -12.00 -7.54 2.57
C LEU A 31 -13.28 -7.56 1.73
N GLU A 32 -13.45 -6.60 0.82
CA GLU A 32 -14.60 -6.51 -0.08
C GLU A 32 -14.62 -7.65 -1.10
N GLU A 33 -13.44 -8.09 -1.56
CA GLU A 33 -13.28 -9.09 -2.63
C GLU A 33 -12.34 -10.25 -2.21
N PRO A 34 -12.76 -11.13 -1.29
CA PRO A 34 -11.90 -12.20 -0.75
C PRO A 34 -11.42 -13.21 -1.81
N GLY A 35 -12.21 -13.40 -2.88
CA GLY A 35 -11.86 -14.29 -4.00
C GLY A 35 -10.88 -13.68 -5.01
N ARG A 36 -10.59 -12.38 -4.92
CA ARG A 36 -9.76 -11.68 -5.91
C ARG A 36 -8.28 -12.01 -5.72
N ASN A 37 -7.52 -12.05 -6.80
CA ASN A 37 -6.09 -12.31 -6.72
C ASN A 37 -5.36 -11.13 -6.03
N ILE A 38 -4.51 -11.43 -5.04
CA ILE A 38 -3.74 -10.40 -4.30
C ILE A 38 -2.85 -9.58 -5.23
N GLY A 39 -2.25 -10.22 -6.24
CA GLY A 39 -1.45 -9.54 -7.26
C GLY A 39 -2.27 -8.61 -8.16
N ALA A 40 -3.53 -8.94 -8.43
CA ALA A 40 -4.44 -8.03 -9.15
C ALA A 40 -4.76 -6.79 -8.31
N ILE A 41 -5.05 -6.96 -7.01
CA ILE A 41 -5.27 -5.85 -6.08
C ILE A 41 -4.00 -4.98 -5.95
N ALA A 42 -2.82 -5.60 -5.91
CA ALA A 42 -1.55 -4.88 -5.92
C ALA A 42 -1.40 -4.01 -7.19
N GLY A 43 -1.73 -4.56 -8.36
CA GLY A 43 -1.74 -3.83 -9.62
C GLY A 43 -2.67 -2.62 -9.62
N ASP A 44 -3.92 -2.83 -9.20
CA ASP A 44 -4.96 -1.77 -9.14
C ASP A 44 -4.61 -0.64 -8.18
N THR A 45 -3.90 -0.95 -7.10
CA THR A 45 -3.44 0.04 -6.13
C THR A 45 -2.10 0.69 -6.51
N GLY A 46 -1.59 0.40 -7.71
CA GLY A 46 -0.42 1.05 -8.30
C GLY A 46 0.91 0.48 -7.84
N PHE A 47 0.95 -0.81 -7.47
CA PHE A 47 2.19 -1.56 -7.21
C PHE A 47 2.56 -2.43 -8.40
N ASN A 48 3.77 -2.24 -8.91
CA ASN A 48 4.29 -3.01 -10.05
C ASN A 48 4.82 -4.41 -9.67
N SER A 49 4.95 -4.70 -8.37
CA SER A 49 5.51 -5.97 -7.89
C SER A 49 4.80 -6.43 -6.63
N ASN A 50 4.34 -7.68 -6.65
CA ASN A 50 3.69 -8.30 -5.51
C ASN A 50 4.62 -8.39 -4.29
N THR A 51 5.92 -8.63 -4.49
CA THR A 51 6.92 -8.66 -3.41
C THR A 51 7.08 -7.29 -2.75
N HIS A 52 7.08 -6.22 -3.55
CA HIS A 52 7.12 -4.86 -3.01
C HIS A 52 5.82 -4.54 -2.27
N PHE A 53 4.67 -4.88 -2.85
CA PHE A 53 3.37 -4.70 -2.20
C PHE A 53 3.31 -5.40 -0.84
N THR A 54 3.60 -6.70 -0.76
CA THR A 54 3.53 -7.48 0.49
C THR A 54 4.41 -6.92 1.59
N ARG A 55 5.63 -6.48 1.27
CA ARG A 55 6.53 -5.89 2.26
C ARG A 55 5.96 -4.60 2.85
N GLU A 56 5.32 -3.80 2.01
CA GLU A 56 4.82 -2.48 2.39
C GLU A 56 3.46 -2.54 3.05
N PHE A 57 2.63 -3.48 2.60
CA PHE A 57 1.42 -3.87 3.30
C PHE A 57 1.74 -4.31 4.72
N ARG A 58 2.74 -5.18 4.92
CA ARG A 58 3.18 -5.61 6.25
C ARG A 58 3.72 -4.48 7.12
N LYS A 59 4.43 -3.51 6.54
CA LYS A 59 4.92 -2.35 7.30
C LYS A 59 3.80 -1.44 7.79
N VAL A 60 2.72 -1.28 7.02
CA VAL A 60 1.61 -0.39 7.37
C VAL A 60 0.55 -1.10 8.21
N MET A 61 0.20 -2.34 7.87
CA MET A 61 -0.89 -3.12 8.49
C MET A 61 -0.40 -4.12 9.55
N GLY A 62 0.91 -4.32 9.70
CA GLY A 62 1.52 -5.25 10.67
C GLY A 62 1.48 -6.73 10.26
N CYS A 63 0.69 -7.11 9.26
CA CYS A 63 0.52 -8.48 8.76
C CYS A 63 0.61 -8.52 7.23
N THR A 64 0.74 -9.71 6.66
CA THR A 64 0.74 -9.89 5.19
C THR A 64 -0.67 -9.74 4.61
N PRO A 65 -0.82 -9.39 3.31
CA PRO A 65 -2.12 -9.33 2.65
C PRO A 65 -2.94 -10.61 2.76
N THR A 66 -2.27 -11.76 2.77
CA THR A 66 -2.90 -13.08 2.91
C THR A 66 -3.43 -13.29 4.33
N GLU A 67 -2.65 -12.95 5.35
CA GLU A 67 -3.09 -13.00 6.76
C GLU A 67 -4.24 -12.04 7.01
N TYR A 68 -4.16 -10.82 6.46
CA TYR A 68 -5.21 -9.80 6.58
C TYR A 68 -6.54 -10.22 5.94
N ARG A 69 -6.48 -11.05 4.89
CA ARG A 69 -7.68 -11.62 4.26
C ARG A 69 -8.26 -12.81 5.04
N ALA A 70 -7.40 -13.55 5.73
CA ALA A 70 -7.80 -14.77 6.44
C ALA A 70 -8.44 -14.49 7.81
N GLY A 71 -8.20 -13.32 8.39
CA GLY A 71 -8.82 -12.85 9.64
C GLY A 71 -10.05 -12.00 9.37
#